data_AF-A0A534QLW9-F1
#
_entry.id   AF-A0A534QLW9-F1
#
_cell.length_a   1.000
_cell.length_b   1.000
_cell.length_c   1.000
_cell.angle_alpha   90.00
_cell.angle_beta   90.00
_cell.angle_gamma   90.00
#
_symmetry.space_group_name_H-M   'P 1'
#
loop_
_entity.id
_entity.type
_entity.pdbx_description
1 polymer ?
#
loop_
_entity_poly.entity_id
_entity_poly.type
_entity_poly.pdbx_seq_one_letter_code
_entity_poly.pdbx_strand_id
1 'polypeptide(L)'
;MATYDVDDLVTFRDVTVIKATVPALLCRIGKRSVWLPRWHVSGKLWCSGDRGTLLVRRWVARERHLIDLHGAPIASPVLPILRPRTPSQLRLVRRHHDAPHTK
;
A
#
# COMPACT_ATOMS: atom_id res chain seq x y z
N MET A 1 -1.30 34.71 -5.03
CA MET A 1 -2.00 33.59 -5.69
C MET A 1 -1.06 32.40 -5.66
N ALA A 2 -1.46 31.30 -5.02
CA ALA A 2 -0.60 30.13 -4.84
C ALA A 2 -0.36 29.47 -6.21
N THR A 3 0.88 29.48 -6.67
CA THR A 3 1.32 28.69 -7.81
C THR A 3 1.03 27.23 -7.49
N TYR A 4 0.04 26.67 -8.18
CA TYR A 4 -0.20 25.24 -8.22
C TYR A 4 0.98 24.63 -8.98
N ASP A 5 2.09 24.48 -8.29
CA ASP A 5 3.25 23.76 -8.80
C ASP A 5 2.85 22.30 -8.92
N VAL A 6 2.34 21.96 -10.10
CA VAL A 6 2.00 20.60 -10.52
C VAL A 6 3.27 19.73 -10.55
N ASP A 7 4.45 20.37 -10.46
CA ASP A 7 5.78 19.76 -10.54
C ASP A 7 6.31 19.21 -9.21
N ASP A 8 5.71 19.54 -8.06
CA ASP A 8 6.25 19.14 -6.76
C ASP A 8 5.64 17.82 -6.22
N LEU A 9 5.47 16.83 -7.10
CA LEU A 9 4.98 15.49 -6.76
C LEU A 9 6.15 14.52 -6.60
N VAL A 10 6.29 13.95 -5.40
CA VAL A 10 7.26 12.90 -5.11
C VAL A 10 6.65 11.55 -5.39
N THR A 11 7.37 10.74 -6.16
CA THR A 11 6.96 9.38 -6.50
C THR A 11 7.49 8.38 -5.46
N PHE A 12 6.59 7.62 -4.85
CA PHE A 12 6.88 6.51 -3.97
C PHE A 12 6.53 5.20 -4.66
N ARG A 13 7.51 4.30 -4.77
CA ARG A 13 7.33 2.94 -5.32
C ARG A 13 7.06 1.95 -4.18
N ASP A 14 6.38 0.85 -4.48
CA ASP A 14 6.03 -0.22 -3.52
C ASP A 14 5.18 0.27 -2.34
N VAL A 15 4.15 1.05 -2.63
CA VAL A 15 3.18 1.54 -1.66
C VAL A 15 2.01 0.58 -1.58
N THR A 16 1.58 0.23 -0.37
CA THR A 16 0.38 -0.57 -0.12
C THR A 16 -0.66 0.21 0.67
N VAL A 17 -1.88 0.33 0.19
CA VAL A 17 -2.97 0.95 0.96
C VAL A 17 -3.46 -0.05 1.99
N ILE A 18 -3.27 0.25 3.27
CA ILE A 18 -3.75 -0.59 4.38
C ILE A 18 -5.24 -0.34 4.60
N LYS A 19 -5.63 0.94 4.66
CA LYS A 19 -7.02 1.37 4.88
C LYS A 19 -7.34 2.57 4.03
N ALA A 20 -8.51 2.60 3.42
CA ALA A 20 -9.05 3.74 2.72
C ALA A 20 -10.25 4.30 3.49
N THR A 21 -10.24 5.60 3.77
CA THR A 21 -11.39 6.36 4.28
C THR A 21 -11.81 7.43 3.27
N VAL A 22 -12.97 8.05 3.47
CA VAL A 22 -13.47 9.10 2.57
C VAL A 22 -12.49 10.29 2.48
N PRO A 23 -11.92 10.84 3.58
CA PRO A 23 -10.98 11.96 3.46
C PRO A 23 -9.51 11.55 3.29
N ALA A 24 -9.11 10.33 3.67
CA ALA A 24 -7.69 9.95 3.76
C ALA A 24 -7.42 8.48 3.41
N LEU A 25 -6.17 8.19 3.05
CA LEU A 25 -5.66 6.85 2.78
C LEU A 25 -4.53 6.56 3.76
N LEU A 26 -4.60 5.42 4.45
CA LEU A 26 -3.50 4.88 5.22
C LEU A 26 -2.63 4.06 4.28
N CYS A 27 -1.51 4.63 3.88
CA CYS A 27 -0.55 4.00 2.98
C CYS A 27 0.66 3.50 3.76
N ARG A 28 1.06 2.26 3.51
CA ARG A 28 2.35 1.71 3.89
C ARG A 28 3.36 2.04 2.81
N ILE A 29 4.37 2.83 3.17
CA ILE A 29 5.49 3.20 2.31
C ILE A 29 6.75 2.60 2.96
N GLY A 30 7.28 1.54 2.36
CA GLY A 30 8.36 0.76 2.98
C GLY A 30 7.97 0.21 4.36
N LYS A 31 8.69 0.61 5.41
CA LYS A 31 8.43 0.19 6.81
C LYS A 31 7.50 1.15 7.58
N ARG A 32 7.06 2.25 6.97
CA ARG A 32 6.25 3.28 7.63
C ARG A 32 4.81 3.22 7.14
N SER A 33 3.87 3.48 8.04
CA SER A 33 2.45 3.64 7.72
C SER A 33 2.07 5.09 7.95
N VAL A 34 1.53 5.76 6.94
CA VAL A 34 1.21 7.19 7.00
C VAL A 34 -0.19 7.43 6.47
N TRP A 35 -0.94 8.27 7.18
CA TRP A 35 -2.20 8.81 6.69
C TRP A 35 -1.95 9.96 5.72
N LEU A 36 -2.45 9.81 4.51
CA LEU A 36 -2.32 10.78 3.44
C LEU A 36 -3.71 11.28 3.01
N PRO A 37 -3.95 12.60 2.96
CA PRO A 37 -5.22 13.14 2.49
C PRO A 37 -5.44 12.85 1.01
N ARG A 38 -6.64 12.43 0.60
CA ARG A 38 -6.91 12.07 -0.80
C ARG A 38 -6.63 13.20 -1.79
N TRP A 39 -6.87 14.45 -1.38
CA TRP A 39 -6.66 15.65 -2.20
C TRP A 39 -5.19 15.95 -2.52
N HIS A 40 -4.25 15.39 -1.75
CA HIS A 40 -2.81 15.61 -1.94
C HIS A 40 -2.08 14.38 -2.49
N VAL A 41 -2.85 13.35 -2.83
CA VAL A 41 -2.37 12.08 -3.35
C VAL A 41 -2.88 11.93 -4.78
N SER A 42 -1.97 11.64 -5.69
CA SER A 42 -2.26 11.33 -7.08
C SER A 42 -1.78 9.92 -7.40
N GLY A 43 -2.52 9.20 -8.24
CA GLY A 43 -2.18 7.84 -8.66
C GLY A 43 -3.38 6.90 -8.72
N LYS A 44 -3.09 5.61 -8.90
CA LYS A 44 -4.08 4.55 -9.07
C LYS A 44 -4.47 3.83 -7.77
N LEU A 45 -3.92 4.24 -6.63
CA LEU A 45 -4.14 3.60 -5.33
C LEU A 45 -5.30 4.31 -4.60
N TRP A 46 -6.48 3.69 -4.55
CA TRP A 46 -7.70 4.27 -4.00
C TRP A 46 -8.37 3.39 -2.94
N CYS A 47 -8.16 2.09 -2.99
CA CYS A 47 -8.85 1.12 -2.16
C CYS A 47 -7.90 0.41 -1.21
N SER A 48 -8.42 0.00 -0.05
CA SER A 48 -7.69 -0.87 0.87
C SER A 48 -7.26 -2.15 0.14
N GLY A 49 -5.97 -2.48 0.22
CA GLY A 49 -5.39 -3.62 -0.48
C GLY A 49 -4.64 -3.27 -1.77
N ASP A 50 -4.86 -2.07 -2.33
CA ASP A 50 -4.16 -1.62 -3.53
C ASP A 50 -2.65 -1.54 -3.30
N ARG A 51 -1.88 -1.93 -4.32
CA ARG A 51 -0.41 -1.88 -4.31
C ARG A 51 0.13 -1.27 -5.58
N GLY A 52 1.17 -0.46 -5.46
CA GLY A 52 1.83 0.12 -6.63
C GLY A 52 2.57 1.40 -6.32
N THR A 53 2.48 2.35 -7.25
CA THR A 53 3.16 3.64 -7.16
C THR A 53 2.19 4.72 -6.68
N LEU A 54 2.64 5.53 -5.72
CA LEU A 54 1.90 6.67 -5.20
C LEU A 54 2.65 7.97 -5.50
N LEU A 55 1.93 8.99 -5.98
CA LEU A 55 2.46 10.33 -6.09
C LEU A 55 1.88 11.18 -4.96
N VAL A 56 2.75 11.84 -4.21
CA VAL A 56 2.36 12.66 -3.06
C VAL A 56 3.03 14.03 -3.19
N ARG A 57 2.32 15.11 -2.84
CA ARG A 57 2.94 16.45 -2.83
C ARG A 57 4.16 16.48 -1.90
N ARG A 58 5.25 17.10 -2.34
CA ARG A 58 6.53 17.15 -1.62
C ARG A 58 6.39 17.77 -0.24
N TRP A 59 5.58 18.82 -0.09
CA TRP A 59 5.36 19.44 1.22
C TRP A 59 4.69 18.46 2.21
N VAL A 60 3.69 17.67 1.77
CA VAL A 60 3.08 16.62 2.60
C VAL A 60 4.11 15.55 2.92
N ALA A 61 4.92 15.18 1.93
CA ALA A 61 5.95 14.19 2.10
C ALA A 61 7.06 14.66 3.07
N ARG A 62 7.38 15.96 3.11
CA ARG A 62 8.26 16.58 4.12
C ARG A 62 7.61 16.56 5.50
N GLU A 63 6.37 17.03 5.62
CA GLU A 63 5.63 17.08 6.89
C GLU A 63 5.50 15.69 7.52
N ARG A 64 5.34 14.65 6.69
CA ARG A 64 5.26 13.25 7.13
C ARG A 64 6.60 12.54 7.20
N HIS A 65 7.71 13.26 7.02
CA HIS A 65 9.09 12.74 7.01
C HIS A 65 9.25 11.52 6.09
N LEU A 66 8.59 11.53 4.93
CA LEU A 66 8.69 10.50 3.90
C LEU A 66 9.85 10.76 2.93
N ILE A 67 10.30 12.00 2.84
CA ILE A 67 11.46 12.41 2.04
C ILE A 67 12.55 13.01 2.92
N ASP A 68 13.78 12.92 2.43
CA ASP A 68 14.93 13.56 3.03
C ASP A 68 14.95 15.08 2.73
N LEU A 69 15.87 15.82 3.36
CA LEU A 69 16.08 17.26 3.15
C LEU A 69 16.32 17.62 1.67
N HIS A 70 16.94 16.71 0.92
CA HIS A 70 17.16 16.82 -0.52
C HIS A 70 15.92 16.51 -1.37
N GLY A 71 14.84 16.01 -0.76
CA GLY A 71 13.60 15.64 -1.44
C GLY A 71 13.58 14.24 -2.04
N ALA A 72 14.61 13.44 -1.81
CA ALA A 72 14.61 12.03 -2.18
C ALA A 72 13.67 11.24 -1.24
N PRO A 73 12.83 10.33 -1.75
CA PRO A 73 12.06 9.44 -0.90
C PRO A 73 13.02 8.64 -0.01
N ILE A 74 12.75 8.66 1.30
CA ILE A 74 13.51 7.87 2.27
C ILE A 74 13.14 6.43 2.00
N ALA A 75 13.89 5.79 1.10
CA ALA A 75 13.79 4.39 0.83
C ALA A 75 14.07 3.68 2.15
N SER A 76 13.03 3.09 2.75
CA SER A 76 13.29 2.01 3.70
C SER A 76 14.12 0.98 2.93
N PRO A 77 15.29 0.56 3.44
CA PRO A 77 16.03 -0.51 2.81
C PRO A 77 15.11 -1.73 2.81
N VAL A 78 14.54 -1.99 1.64
CA VAL A 78 13.89 -3.25 1.33
C VAL A 78 15.05 -4.23 1.27
N LEU A 79 15.31 -4.88 2.40
CA LEU A 79 16.06 -6.12 2.35
C LEU A 79 15.29 -7.04 1.39
N PRO A 80 15.93 -7.60 0.35
CA PRO A 80 15.26 -8.56 -0.50
C PRO A 80 14.86 -9.74 0.39
N ILE A 81 13.59 -9.78 0.77
CA ILE A 81 13.02 -10.93 1.46
C ILE A 81 13.06 -12.04 0.41
N LEU A 82 14.09 -12.88 0.49
CA LEU A 82 14.09 -14.22 -0.10
C LEU A 82 12.84 -14.91 0.43
N ARG A 83 11.74 -14.88 -0.34
CA ARG A 83 10.53 -15.64 -0.01
C ARG A 83 10.85 -17.10 -0.24
N PRO A 84 10.85 -17.98 0.79
CA PRO A 84 10.84 -19.41 0.55
C PRO A 84 9.50 -19.72 -0.14
N ARG A 85 9.55 -20.17 -1.40
CA ARG A 85 8.40 -20.80 -2.04
C ARG A 85 8.14 -22.12 -1.31
N THR A 86 7.15 -22.15 -0.44
CA THR A 86 6.52 -23.40 -0.02
C THR A 86 5.17 -23.51 -0.71
N PRO A 87 4.97 -24.47 -1.63
CA PRO A 87 3.64 -24.79 -2.12
C PRO A 87 2.90 -25.54 -0.99
N SER A 88 1.94 -24.88 -0.34
CA SER A 88 1.00 -25.58 0.52
C SER A 88 0.06 -26.40 -0.37
N GLN A 89 0.30 -27.71 -0.48
CA GLN A 89 -0.69 -28.64 -1.01
C GLN A 89 -1.93 -28.57 -0.14
N LEU A 90 -2.98 -27.92 -0.63
CA LEU A 90 -4.31 -28.02 -0.04
C LEU A 90 -4.88 -29.39 -0.41
N ARG A 91 -4.87 -30.31 0.56
CA ARG A 91 -5.57 -31.60 0.43
C ARG A 91 -7.08 -31.33 0.51
N LEU A 92 -7.77 -31.52 -0.62
CA LEU A 92 -9.23 -31.49 -0.69
C LEU A 92 -9.78 -32.68 0.08
N VAL A 93 -10.32 -32.46 1.28
CA VAL A 93 -11.04 -33.49 2.05
C VAL A 93 -12.49 -33.50 1.56
N ARG A 94 -12.82 -34.44 0.67
CA ARG A 94 -14.19 -34.71 0.23
C ARG A 94 -14.95 -35.30 1.43
N ARG A 95 -15.88 -34.55 2.02
CA ARG A 95 -16.81 -35.11 3.01
C ARG A 95 -17.78 -36.05 2.29
N HIS A 96 -17.69 -37.34 2.58
CA HIS A 96 -18.73 -38.32 2.24
C HIS A 96 -19.92 -38.03 3.16
N HIS A 97 -21.05 -37.56 2.62
CA HIS A 97 -22.33 -37.68 3.30
C HIS A 97 -22.85 -39.08 3.00
N ASP A 98 -22.57 -40.01 3.91
CA ASP A 98 -23.35 -41.24 4.02
C ASP A 98 -24.64 -40.89 4.74
N ALA A 99 -25.75 -40.88 4.01
CA ALA A 99 -27.08 -40.84 4.59
C ALA A 99 -27.58 -42.28 4.74
N PRO A 100 -27.75 -42.81 5.95
CA PRO A 100 -28.51 -44.03 6.14
C PRO A 100 -30.00 -43.69 6.07
N HIS A 101 -30.71 -44.24 5.10
CA HIS A 101 -32.16 -44.39 5.20
C HIS A 101 -32.50 -45.88 5.27
N THR A 102 -32.66 -46.34 6.51
CA THR A 102 -33.28 -47.62 6.84
C THR A 102 -34.79 -47.44 7.00
N LYS A 103 -35.50 -48.33 6.28
CA LYS A 103 -36.92 -48.73 6.35
C LYS A 103 -37.97 -47.82 5.74
#